data_AF-A0A8X6S0U8-F1
#
_entry.id   AF-A0A8X6S0U8-F1
#
_cell.length_a   1.000
_cell.length_b   1.000
_cell.length_c   1.000
_cell.angle_alpha   90.00
_cell.angle_beta   90.00
_cell.angle_gamma   90.00
#
_symmetry.space_group_name_H-M   'P 1'
#
loop_
_entity.id
_entity.type
_entity.pdbx_description
1 polymer ?
#
loop_
_entity_poly.entity_id
_entity_poly.type
_entity_poly.pdbx_seq_one_letter_code
_entity_poly.pdbx_strand_id
1 'polypeptide(L)'
;MAYSDFEKAEAFKDTLEVTFQENEEPYCDDKIEEVENLVDDYFDNFATCTPPLTSPSEWVSVVKYLGLHIDSRLTFKKHIDYLSEKFWGRISLAISLIGRRSPPSLENKVILYKLILRPVITYGSPVWGAAAATHMKKIQVMERMITSRLNWYLETNNLLASSRAGFRKCQSTNQQVVFLAQSIKDALDQRHSALVLFVDFEAAFDKSDVSIYLGCALDNKLKWTKHAELVVSKARKRLSILKRLTGVKWGCNRDTLNTTYKTYSTSSKLLQ
;
A
#
# COMPACT_ATOMS: atom_id res chain seq x y z
N MET A 1 -26.03 -28.23 21.70
CA MET A 1 -25.83 -29.64 21.30
C MET A 1 -24.64 -29.67 20.35
N ALA A 2 -23.57 -30.36 20.73
CA ALA A 2 -22.42 -30.52 19.86
C ALA A 2 -22.67 -31.74 18.98
N TYR A 3 -22.80 -31.53 17.67
CA TYR A 3 -22.94 -32.61 16.70
C TYR A 3 -21.71 -33.53 16.77
N SER A 4 -21.95 -34.84 16.75
CA SER A 4 -20.88 -35.83 16.62
C SER A 4 -20.18 -35.68 15.27
N ASP A 5 -18.93 -36.11 15.16
CA ASP A 5 -18.19 -35.99 13.91
C ASP A 5 -18.81 -36.81 12.78
N PHE A 6 -19.59 -37.85 13.12
CA PHE A 6 -20.41 -38.59 12.18
C PHE A 6 -21.58 -37.76 11.65
N GLU A 7 -22.34 -37.09 12.53
CA GLU A 7 -23.45 -36.22 12.14
C GLU A 7 -22.96 -35.01 11.32
N LYS A 8 -21.76 -34.50 11.60
CA LYS A 8 -21.14 -33.44 10.77
C LYS A 8 -20.75 -33.97 9.40
N ALA A 9 -20.20 -35.17 9.31
CA ALA A 9 -19.83 -35.79 8.04
C ALA A 9 -21.06 -36.13 7.20
N GLU A 10 -22.14 -36.58 7.84
CA GLU A 10 -23.43 -36.89 7.20
C GLU A 10 -24.12 -35.61 6.72
N ALA A 11 -24.20 -34.58 7.56
CA ALA A 11 -24.70 -33.27 7.13
C ALA A 11 -23.87 -32.66 5.99
N PHE A 12 -22.54 -32.88 6.00
CA PHE A 12 -21.66 -32.42 4.92
C PHE A 12 -21.86 -33.22 3.63
N LYS A 13 -22.03 -34.53 3.73
CA LYS A 13 -22.35 -35.41 2.60
C LYS A 13 -23.71 -35.03 1.98
N ASP A 14 -24.74 -34.88 2.80
CA ASP A 14 -26.08 -34.48 2.34
C ASP A 14 -26.05 -33.09 1.69
N THR A 15 -25.27 -32.17 2.26
CA THR A 15 -25.06 -30.85 1.66
C THR A 15 -24.37 -30.97 0.31
N LEU A 16 -23.33 -31.81 0.16
CA LEU A 16 -22.67 -32.02 -1.13
C LEU A 16 -23.59 -32.70 -2.15
N GLU A 17 -24.37 -33.71 -1.75
CA GLU A 17 -25.33 -34.37 -2.65
C GLU A 17 -26.40 -33.40 -3.13
N VAL A 18 -26.94 -32.55 -2.26
CA VAL A 18 -27.88 -31.47 -2.65
C VAL A 18 -27.21 -30.41 -3.53
N THR A 19 -25.90 -30.16 -3.34
CA THR A 19 -25.16 -29.18 -4.14
C THR A 19 -24.78 -29.70 -5.53
N PHE A 20 -24.74 -31.03 -5.72
CA PHE A 20 -24.33 -31.68 -6.98
C PHE A 20 -25.46 -32.42 -7.71
N GLN A 21 -26.73 -32.18 -7.34
CA GLN A 21 -27.87 -32.64 -8.14
C GLN A 21 -27.99 -31.86 -9.46
N GLU A 22 -28.46 -32.53 -10.51
CA GLU A 22 -28.87 -31.85 -11.75
C GLU A 22 -30.04 -30.91 -11.43
N ASN A 23 -29.93 -29.64 -11.86
CA ASN A 23 -30.99 -28.65 -11.65
C ASN A 23 -32.28 -29.11 -12.35
N GLU A 24 -33.35 -29.36 -11.60
CA GLU A 24 -34.62 -29.90 -12.13
C GLU A 24 -35.48 -28.89 -12.92
N GLU A 25 -35.03 -27.66 -13.15
CA GLU A 25 -35.80 -26.69 -13.94
C GLU A 25 -34.98 -26.13 -15.10
N PRO A 26 -35.51 -26.15 -16.34
CA PRO A 26 -34.84 -25.52 -17.46
C PRO A 26 -34.85 -24.01 -17.21
N TYR A 27 -33.68 -23.39 -17.31
CA TYR A 27 -33.65 -21.97 -17.66
C TYR A 27 -34.41 -21.83 -18.98
N CYS A 28 -35.61 -21.23 -18.96
CA CYS A 28 -36.30 -20.90 -20.20
C CYS A 28 -35.38 -19.94 -20.97
N ASP A 29 -35.01 -20.27 -22.21
CA ASP A 29 -34.12 -19.44 -23.04
C ASP A 29 -34.64 -18.00 -23.13
N ASP A 30 -35.96 -17.81 -23.13
CA ASP A 30 -36.65 -16.52 -23.08
C ASP A 30 -36.21 -15.62 -21.90
N LYS A 31 -35.90 -16.22 -20.74
CA LYS A 31 -35.48 -15.50 -19.53
C LYS A 31 -34.01 -15.10 -19.58
N ILE A 32 -33.20 -15.89 -20.28
CA ILE A 32 -31.80 -15.57 -20.54
C ILE A 32 -31.74 -14.40 -21.54
N GLU A 33 -32.54 -14.47 -22.62
CA GLU A 33 -32.65 -13.42 -23.62
C GLU A 33 -33.20 -12.11 -23.02
N GLU A 34 -34.18 -12.17 -22.11
CA GLU A 34 -34.66 -10.99 -21.37
C GLU A 34 -33.56 -10.33 -20.53
N VAL A 35 -32.73 -11.14 -19.86
CA VAL A 35 -31.60 -10.64 -19.04
C VAL A 35 -30.49 -10.08 -19.92
N GLU A 36 -30.17 -10.73 -21.04
CA GLU A 36 -29.17 -10.24 -22.00
C GLU A 36 -29.62 -8.91 -22.62
N ASN A 37 -30.89 -8.79 -23.02
CA ASN A 37 -31.48 -7.54 -23.52
C ASN A 37 -31.48 -6.42 -22.47
N LEU A 38 -31.75 -6.72 -21.19
CA LEU A 38 -31.66 -5.74 -20.10
C LEU A 38 -30.21 -5.28 -19.84
N VAL A 39 -29.25 -6.18 -19.99
CA VAL A 39 -27.83 -5.88 -19.83
C VAL A 39 -27.35 -5.00 -20.99
N ASP A 40 -27.74 -5.33 -22.22
CA ASP A 40 -27.40 -4.56 -23.40
C ASP A 40 -28.07 -3.17 -23.37
N ASP A 41 -29.35 -3.09 -23.01
CA ASP A 41 -30.06 -1.81 -22.82
C ASP A 41 -29.41 -0.94 -21.74
N TYR A 42 -28.93 -1.54 -20.63
CA TYR A 42 -28.18 -0.82 -19.60
C TYR A 42 -26.85 -0.25 -20.12
N PHE A 43 -26.12 -1.00 -20.95
CA PHE A 43 -24.84 -0.55 -21.51
C PHE A 43 -25.05 0.47 -22.65
N ASP A 44 -26.11 0.35 -23.43
CA ASP A 44 -26.44 1.26 -24.52
C ASP A 44 -27.06 2.58 -24.02
N ASN A 45 -27.87 2.54 -22.96
CA ASN A 45 -28.49 3.73 -22.35
C ASN A 45 -27.62 4.40 -21.26
N PHE A 46 -26.39 3.95 -21.06
CA PHE A 46 -25.45 4.53 -20.09
C PHE A 46 -25.23 6.04 -20.28
N ALA A 47 -25.50 6.56 -21.48
CA ALA A 47 -25.44 7.99 -21.81
C ALA A 47 -26.46 8.87 -21.07
N THR A 48 -27.58 8.34 -20.58
CA THR A 48 -28.66 9.16 -19.97
C THR A 48 -28.50 9.37 -18.46
N CYS A 49 -27.67 8.59 -17.80
CA CYS A 49 -27.40 8.73 -16.37
C CYS A 49 -26.18 9.62 -16.13
N THR A 50 -26.13 10.81 -16.76
CA THR A 50 -25.21 11.85 -16.29
C THR A 50 -25.77 12.39 -14.97
N PRO A 51 -25.09 12.21 -13.83
CA PRO A 51 -25.48 12.89 -12.60
C PRO A 51 -25.56 14.40 -12.88
N PRO A 52 -26.51 15.14 -12.27
CA PRO A 52 -26.64 16.57 -12.52
C PRO A 52 -25.27 17.23 -12.30
N LEU A 53 -24.75 17.84 -13.36
CA LEU A 53 -23.49 18.59 -13.29
C LEU A 53 -23.71 19.73 -12.30
N THR A 54 -23.10 19.63 -11.12
CA THR A 54 -23.08 20.71 -10.15
C THR A 54 -22.49 21.95 -10.81
N SER A 55 -23.10 23.10 -10.53
CA SER A 55 -22.73 24.36 -11.19
C SER A 55 -21.22 24.64 -11.05
N PRO A 56 -20.54 25.19 -12.08
CA PRO A 56 -19.10 25.51 -12.04
C PRO A 56 -18.65 26.40 -10.87
N SER A 57 -19.60 27.05 -10.18
CA SER A 57 -19.39 27.94 -9.04
C SER A 57 -19.08 27.20 -7.73
N GLU A 58 -19.43 25.91 -7.60
CA GLU A 58 -19.21 25.11 -6.38
C GLU A 58 -17.87 24.35 -6.35
N TRP A 59 -17.02 24.52 -7.38
CA TRP A 59 -15.74 23.82 -7.44
C TRP A 59 -14.80 24.34 -6.36
N VAL A 60 -14.74 23.62 -5.25
CA VAL A 60 -13.78 23.89 -4.19
C VAL A 60 -12.39 23.65 -4.73
N SER A 61 -11.59 24.70 -4.81
CA SER A 61 -10.21 24.63 -5.33
C SER A 61 -9.31 23.61 -4.61
N VAL A 62 -9.65 23.28 -3.35
CA VAL A 62 -8.91 22.34 -2.49
C VAL A 62 -9.88 21.53 -1.65
N VAL A 63 -9.84 20.22 -1.79
CA VAL A 63 -10.68 19.28 -1.04
C VAL A 63 -9.85 18.57 0.01
N LYS A 64 -10.38 18.43 1.22
CA LYS A 64 -9.77 17.62 2.28
C LYS A 64 -10.37 16.21 2.24
N TYR A 65 -9.54 15.21 1.98
CA TYR A 65 -9.95 13.80 1.95
C TYR A 65 -8.95 12.94 2.71
N LEU A 66 -9.41 12.18 3.72
CA LEU A 66 -8.57 11.35 4.59
C LEU A 66 -7.35 12.10 5.19
N GLY A 67 -7.49 13.40 5.43
CA GLY A 67 -6.41 14.25 5.94
C GLY A 67 -5.40 14.74 4.89
N LEU A 68 -5.58 14.39 3.61
CA LEU A 68 -4.87 14.96 2.46
C LEU A 68 -5.62 16.19 1.94
N HIS A 69 -4.87 17.24 1.59
CA HIS A 69 -5.43 18.42 0.92
C HIS A 69 -5.12 18.30 -0.58
N ILE A 70 -6.14 18.01 -1.36
CA ILE A 70 -6.02 17.75 -2.79
C ILE A 70 -6.40 19.04 -3.52
N ASP A 71 -5.40 19.71 -4.08
CA ASP A 71 -5.60 20.89 -4.93
C ASP A 71 -6.16 20.46 -6.30
N SER A 72 -6.97 21.30 -6.95
CA SER A 72 -7.56 21.00 -8.28
C SER A 72 -6.54 20.69 -9.37
N ARG A 73 -5.29 21.11 -9.20
CA ARG A 73 -4.16 20.85 -10.11
C ARG A 73 -3.22 19.73 -9.63
N LEU A 74 -3.57 19.04 -8.55
CA LEU A 74 -2.73 18.00 -7.91
C LEU A 74 -1.30 18.46 -7.61
N THR A 75 -1.12 19.76 -7.34
CA THR A 75 0.20 20.33 -7.01
C THR A 75 0.62 20.02 -5.57
N PHE A 76 -0.34 19.70 -4.70
CA PHE A 76 -0.18 19.42 -3.28
C PHE A 76 0.53 20.54 -2.50
N LYS A 77 0.50 21.78 -3.00
CA LYS A 77 1.17 22.91 -2.36
C LYS A 77 0.59 23.15 -0.98
N LYS A 78 -0.74 23.29 -0.89
CA LYS A 78 -1.40 23.53 0.40
C LYS A 78 -1.21 22.36 1.35
N HIS A 79 -1.18 21.13 0.82
CA HIS A 79 -0.91 19.95 1.62
C HIS A 79 0.49 19.96 2.23
N ILE A 80 1.52 20.27 1.44
CA ILE A 80 2.91 20.26 1.90
C ILE A 80 3.18 21.41 2.87
N ASP A 81 2.55 22.57 2.68
CA ASP A 81 2.62 23.66 3.64
C ASP A 81 1.95 23.27 4.96
N TYR A 82 0.77 22.64 4.91
CA TYR A 82 0.10 22.05 6.09
C TYR A 82 0.96 20.99 6.81
N LEU A 83 1.59 20.07 6.06
CA LEU A 83 2.49 19.07 6.63
C LEU A 83 3.69 19.72 7.30
N SER A 84 4.24 20.78 6.69
CA SER A 84 5.36 21.53 7.24
C SER A 84 4.99 22.18 8.57
N GLU A 85 3.86 22.87 8.65
CA GLU A 85 3.38 23.47 9.91
C GLU A 85 3.15 22.43 10.99
N LYS A 86 2.48 21.31 10.64
CA LYS A 86 2.22 20.21 11.56
C LYS A 86 3.52 19.55 12.05
N PHE A 87 4.50 19.42 11.16
CA PHE A 87 5.82 18.92 11.50
C PHE A 87 6.53 19.85 12.47
N TRP A 88 6.56 21.16 12.19
CA TRP A 88 7.20 22.15 13.04
C TRP A 88 6.52 22.27 14.43
N GLY A 89 5.20 22.15 14.49
CA GLY A 89 4.47 22.09 15.76
C GLY A 89 4.81 20.85 16.59
N ARG A 90 5.08 19.70 15.97
CA ARG A 90 5.48 18.48 16.68
C ARG A 90 6.95 18.48 17.07
N ILE A 91 7.83 18.97 16.19
CA ILE A 91 9.26 19.01 16.49
C ILE A 91 9.54 20.02 17.60
N SER A 92 8.83 21.15 17.69
CA SER A 92 9.06 22.14 18.77
C SER A 92 8.84 21.54 20.17
N LEU A 93 7.89 20.62 20.29
CA LEU A 93 7.63 19.88 21.54
C LEU A 93 8.66 18.76 21.77
N ALA A 94 9.05 18.06 20.70
CA ALA A 94 9.94 16.90 20.80
C ALA A 94 11.43 17.26 20.76
N ILE A 95 11.80 18.50 20.42
CA ILE A 95 13.20 18.90 20.18
C ILE A 95 14.07 18.81 21.43
N SER A 96 13.48 19.03 22.60
CA SER A 96 14.15 18.88 23.90
C SER A 96 14.47 17.42 24.21
N LEU A 97 13.60 16.49 23.80
CA LEU A 97 13.74 15.04 24.01
C LEU A 97 14.60 14.37 22.94
N ILE A 98 14.59 14.88 21.72
CA ILE A 98 15.41 14.42 20.58
C ILE A 98 16.75 15.19 20.51
N GLY A 99 16.92 16.20 21.37
CA GLY A 99 18.07 17.10 21.37
C GLY A 99 19.42 16.43 21.64
N ARG A 100 20.51 17.13 21.30
CA ARG A 100 21.88 16.60 21.45
C ARG A 100 22.24 16.25 22.88
N ARG A 101 21.75 17.03 23.84
CA ARG A 101 21.99 16.85 25.29
C ARG A 101 20.85 16.13 26.01
N SER A 102 19.91 15.57 25.25
CA SER A 102 18.74 14.95 25.87
C SER A 102 19.11 13.60 26.51
N PRO A 103 18.60 13.34 27.73
CA PRO A 103 18.94 12.14 28.49
C PRO A 103 18.39 10.79 27.96
N PRO A 104 17.32 10.69 27.12
CA PRO A 104 16.78 9.36 26.78
C PRO A 104 17.73 8.52 25.93
N SER A 105 17.56 7.19 26.01
CA SER A 105 18.29 6.22 25.20
C SER A 105 18.00 6.35 23.69
N LEU A 106 18.86 5.78 22.84
CA LEU A 106 18.65 5.74 21.38
C LEU A 106 17.25 5.21 21.03
N GLU A 107 16.87 4.11 21.66
CA GLU A 107 15.64 3.40 21.37
C GLU A 107 14.42 4.30 21.58
N ASN A 108 14.39 5.02 22.71
CA ASN A 108 13.35 6.00 23.00
C ASN A 108 13.35 7.15 21.98
N LYS A 109 14.51 7.64 21.53
CA LYS A 109 14.59 8.67 20.48
C LYS A 109 14.07 8.17 19.13
N VAL A 110 14.38 6.92 18.78
CA VAL A 110 13.88 6.28 17.55
C VAL A 110 12.38 6.04 17.62
N ILE A 111 11.86 5.59 18.76
CA ILE A 111 10.42 5.42 19.01
C ILE A 111 9.70 6.75 18.88
N LEU A 112 10.20 7.81 19.54
CA LEU A 112 9.64 9.16 19.43
C LEU A 112 9.60 9.65 17.98
N TYR A 113 10.68 9.43 17.22
CA TYR A 113 10.70 9.74 15.78
C TYR A 113 9.61 8.97 15.01
N LYS A 114 9.57 7.64 15.17
CA LYS A 114 8.64 6.75 14.46
C LYS A 114 7.18 7.05 14.77
N LEU A 115 6.87 7.50 16.00
CA LEU A 115 5.51 7.78 16.44
C LEU A 115 5.06 9.22 16.15
N ILE A 116 5.94 10.20 16.34
CA ILE A 116 5.54 11.61 16.31
C ILE A 116 5.78 12.23 14.92
N LEU A 117 6.94 11.97 14.33
CA LEU A 117 7.42 12.70 13.16
C LEU A 117 7.19 11.91 11.87
N ARG A 118 7.52 10.61 11.88
CA ARG A 118 7.38 9.73 10.71
C ARG A 118 5.97 9.76 10.14
N PRO A 119 4.86 9.64 10.92
CA PRO A 119 3.52 9.62 10.34
C PRO A 119 3.12 10.93 9.67
N VAL A 120 3.70 12.07 10.06
CA VAL A 120 3.42 13.35 9.38
C VAL A 120 3.99 13.34 7.96
N ILE A 121 5.18 12.76 7.78
CA ILE A 121 5.88 12.76 6.49
C ILE A 121 5.57 11.51 5.66
N THR A 122 5.22 10.37 6.24
CA THR A 122 5.04 9.14 5.46
C THR A 122 3.57 8.87 5.14
N TYR A 123 2.63 9.48 5.86
CA TYR A 123 1.22 9.27 5.59
C TYR A 123 0.81 9.89 4.24
N GLY A 124 0.28 9.06 3.36
CA GLY A 124 -0.14 9.48 2.02
C GLY A 124 1.02 9.90 1.10
N SER A 125 2.28 9.64 1.48
CA SER A 125 3.44 9.93 0.62
C SER A 125 3.40 9.24 -0.75
N PRO A 126 2.75 8.07 -0.94
CA PRO A 126 2.49 7.54 -2.29
C PRO A 126 1.70 8.51 -3.19
N VAL A 127 0.81 9.33 -2.61
CA VAL A 127 -0.09 10.22 -3.34
C VAL A 127 0.61 11.53 -3.69
N TRP A 128 1.24 12.17 -2.71
CA TRP A 128 1.88 13.48 -2.89
C TRP A 128 3.39 13.40 -3.19
N GLY A 129 3.99 12.21 -3.15
CA GLY A 129 5.42 12.01 -3.44
C GLY A 129 5.83 12.34 -4.88
N ALA A 130 4.84 12.41 -5.78
CA ALA A 130 4.99 12.89 -7.16
C ALA A 130 4.86 14.42 -7.31
N ALA A 131 4.69 15.17 -6.21
CA ALA A 131 4.59 16.63 -6.25
C ALA A 131 5.85 17.29 -6.82
N ALA A 132 5.72 18.55 -7.25
CA ALA A 132 6.81 19.30 -7.86
C ALA A 132 8.07 19.33 -6.98
N ALA A 133 9.24 19.23 -7.61
CA ALA A 133 10.54 19.15 -6.94
C ALA A 133 10.76 20.25 -5.89
N THR A 134 10.24 21.46 -6.13
CA THR A 134 10.29 22.59 -5.19
C THR A 134 9.63 22.26 -3.85
N HIS A 135 8.46 21.61 -3.87
CA HIS A 135 7.78 21.22 -2.63
C HIS A 135 8.43 20.00 -1.99
N MET A 136 8.93 19.06 -2.80
CA MET A 136 9.69 17.92 -2.30
C MET A 136 10.97 18.33 -1.56
N LYS A 137 11.64 19.41 -1.98
CA LYS A 137 12.79 19.97 -1.25
C LYS A 137 12.42 20.37 0.18
N LYS A 138 11.21 20.90 0.44
CA LYS A 138 10.76 21.24 1.80
C LYS A 138 10.69 19.98 2.68
N ILE A 139 10.08 18.92 2.16
CA ILE A 139 10.00 17.62 2.85
C ILE A 139 11.40 17.05 3.11
N GLN A 140 12.29 17.09 2.12
CA GLN A 140 13.67 16.62 2.25
C GLN A 140 14.45 17.36 3.34
N VAL A 141 14.24 18.66 3.51
CA VAL A 141 14.90 19.42 4.60
C VAL A 141 14.43 18.93 5.97
N MET A 142 13.13 18.70 6.14
CA MET A 142 12.56 18.17 7.39
C MET A 142 13.10 16.78 7.72
N GLU A 143 13.18 15.89 6.72
CA GLU A 143 13.76 14.56 6.86
C GLU A 143 15.26 14.64 7.22
N ARG A 144 16.04 15.43 6.46
CA ARG A 144 17.48 15.62 6.70
C ARG A 144 17.79 16.15 8.08
N MET A 145 16.95 17.06 8.61
CA MET A 145 17.12 17.57 9.97
C MET A 145 17.08 16.44 10.99
N ILE A 146 16.13 15.52 10.86
CA ILE A 146 15.98 14.41 11.80
C ILE A 146 17.11 13.41 11.62
N THR A 147 17.38 12.99 10.38
CA THR A 147 18.45 12.03 10.08
C THR A 147 19.80 12.54 10.57
N SER A 148 20.08 13.84 10.40
CA SER A 148 21.32 14.46 10.90
C SER A 148 21.46 14.38 12.42
N ARG A 149 20.36 14.53 13.17
CA ARG A 149 20.36 14.45 14.64
C ARG A 149 20.51 13.03 15.14
N LEU A 150 19.78 12.09 14.54
CA LEU A 150 19.88 10.67 14.86
C LEU A 150 21.28 10.14 14.55
N ASN A 151 21.83 10.46 13.36
CA ASN A 151 23.19 10.08 13.00
C ASN A 151 24.22 10.65 13.95
N TRP A 152 24.14 11.93 14.32
CA TRP A 152 25.06 12.50 15.31
C TRP A 152 25.04 11.72 16.64
N TYR A 153 23.85 11.35 17.14
CA TYR A 153 23.75 10.61 18.39
C TYR A 153 24.29 9.18 18.26
N LEU A 154 24.00 8.51 17.14
CA LEU A 154 24.50 7.18 16.82
C LEU A 154 26.04 7.13 16.79
N GLU A 155 26.66 8.13 16.15
CA GLU A 155 28.11 8.28 16.07
C GLU A 155 28.72 8.61 17.44
N THR A 156 28.15 9.57 18.17
CA THR A 156 28.69 10.03 19.46
C THR A 156 28.71 8.91 20.52
N ASN A 157 27.75 8.00 20.46
CA ASN A 157 27.64 6.88 21.40
C ASN A 157 28.27 5.58 20.86
N ASN A 158 28.97 5.62 19.72
CA ASN A 158 29.57 4.45 19.06
C ASN A 158 28.59 3.28 18.87
N LEU A 159 27.31 3.56 18.59
CA LEU A 159 26.27 2.55 18.42
C LEU A 159 26.25 1.94 17.01
N LEU A 160 26.91 2.61 16.05
CA LEU A 160 27.16 2.05 14.73
C LEU A 160 28.49 1.31 14.75
N ALA A 161 28.47 0.05 14.29
CA ALA A 161 29.70 -0.73 14.11
C ALA A 161 30.74 0.07 13.31
N SER A 162 31.98 0.10 13.80
CA SER A 162 33.10 0.77 13.12
C SER A 162 33.34 0.23 11.71
N SER A 163 32.99 -1.04 11.48
CA SER A 163 33.09 -1.75 10.20
C SER A 163 32.01 -1.40 9.17
N ARG A 164 31.03 -0.55 9.48
CA ARG A 164 29.97 -0.17 8.54
C ARG A 164 30.25 1.22 7.94
N ALA A 165 30.67 1.27 6.67
CA ALA A 165 30.93 2.52 5.92
C ALA A 165 29.72 3.16 5.23
N GLY A 166 28.71 2.37 4.86
CA GLY A 166 27.59 2.86 4.05
C GLY A 166 26.76 3.94 4.76
N PHE A 167 26.45 5.02 4.02
CA PHE A 167 25.58 6.13 4.45
C PHE A 167 26.04 6.91 5.69
N ARG A 168 27.33 6.83 6.04
CA ARG A 168 27.93 7.60 7.14
C ARG A 168 28.75 8.76 6.60
N LYS A 169 28.82 9.82 7.40
CA LYS A 169 29.63 10.99 7.04
C LYS A 169 31.11 10.64 7.21
N CYS A 170 31.94 11.04 6.25
CA CYS A 170 33.40 10.85 6.27
C CYS A 170 33.89 9.39 6.26
N GLN A 171 33.07 8.41 5.83
CA GLN A 171 33.54 7.06 5.54
C GLN A 171 33.41 6.79 4.04
N SER A 172 34.55 6.55 3.40
CA SER A 172 34.64 6.23 1.97
C SER A 172 34.67 4.72 1.77
N THR A 173 34.21 4.25 0.61
CA THR A 173 34.34 2.85 0.17
C THR A 173 35.80 2.39 0.17
N ASN A 174 36.74 3.28 -0.15
CA ASN A 174 38.18 2.96 -0.11
C ASN A 174 38.64 2.54 1.29
N GLN A 175 38.12 3.21 2.33
CA GLN A 175 38.44 2.86 3.72
C GLN A 175 38.00 1.43 4.04
N GLN A 176 36.82 1.02 3.56
CA GLN A 176 36.26 -0.31 3.80
C GLN A 176 37.07 -1.41 3.09
N VAL A 177 37.53 -1.14 1.87
CA VAL A 177 38.40 -2.07 1.12
C VAL A 177 39.73 -2.26 1.84
N VAL A 178 40.32 -1.19 2.37
CA VAL A 178 41.55 -1.26 3.16
C VAL A 178 41.35 -2.08 4.43
N PHE A 179 40.25 -1.87 5.16
CA PHE A 179 39.94 -2.68 6.35
C PHE A 179 39.75 -4.16 6.02
N LEU A 180 39.09 -4.49 4.91
CA LEU A 180 38.94 -5.87 4.45
C LEU A 180 40.30 -6.49 4.11
N ALA A 181 41.13 -5.79 3.34
CA ALA A 181 42.46 -6.24 2.96
C ALA A 181 43.35 -6.48 4.19
N GLN A 182 43.32 -5.56 5.17
CA GLN A 182 44.04 -5.71 6.43
C GLN A 182 43.55 -6.94 7.20
N SER A 183 42.23 -7.15 7.30
CA SER A 183 41.65 -8.31 8.00
C SER A 183 42.07 -9.64 7.35
N ILE A 184 42.17 -9.69 6.03
CA ILE A 184 42.65 -10.87 5.29
C ILE A 184 44.15 -11.11 5.56
N LYS A 185 44.94 -10.03 5.54
CA LYS A 185 46.38 -10.10 5.82
C LYS A 185 46.67 -10.57 7.24
N ASP A 186 45.97 -10.02 8.23
CA ASP A 186 46.13 -10.38 9.64
C ASP A 186 45.77 -11.85 9.88
N ALA A 187 44.72 -12.36 9.22
CA ALA A 187 44.35 -13.78 9.29
C ALA A 187 45.42 -14.68 8.66
N LEU A 188 46.02 -14.26 7.54
CA LEU A 188 47.11 -14.99 6.89
C LEU A 188 48.37 -15.03 7.76
N ASP A 189 48.74 -13.91 8.37
CA ASP A 189 49.90 -13.79 9.26
C ASP A 189 49.74 -14.68 10.51
N GLN A 190 48.51 -14.86 11.00
CA GLN A 190 48.17 -15.76 12.11
C GLN A 190 48.00 -17.23 11.70
N ARG A 191 48.23 -17.57 10.42
CA ARG A 191 47.95 -18.90 9.83
C ARG A 191 46.50 -19.37 10.01
N HIS A 192 45.55 -18.45 10.11
CA HIS A 192 44.13 -18.74 10.10
C HIS A 192 43.59 -18.76 8.66
N SER A 193 42.60 -19.60 8.40
CA SER A 193 41.88 -19.58 7.12
C SER A 193 40.88 -18.43 7.11
N ALA A 194 41.02 -17.50 6.16
CA ALA A 194 40.08 -16.39 5.98
C ALA A 194 39.00 -16.75 4.95
N LEU A 195 37.73 -16.67 5.35
CA LEU A 195 36.58 -16.82 4.45
C LEU A 195 35.82 -15.49 4.39
N VAL A 196 35.60 -14.98 3.19
CA VAL A 196 34.83 -13.75 2.95
C VAL A 196 33.54 -14.10 2.22
N LEU A 197 32.41 -13.74 2.82
CA LEU A 197 31.08 -13.91 2.23
C LEU A 197 30.58 -12.57 1.69
N PHE A 198 30.40 -12.49 0.37
CA PHE A 198 29.76 -11.34 -0.27
C PHE A 198 28.25 -11.59 -0.37
N VAL A 199 27.48 -10.78 0.34
CA VAL A 199 26.01 -10.83 0.33
C VAL A 199 25.50 -9.54 -0.28
N ASP A 200 24.68 -9.65 -1.33
CA ASP A 200 23.98 -8.53 -1.93
C ASP A 200 22.46 -8.74 -1.86
N PHE A 201 21.71 -7.65 -1.76
CA PHE A 201 20.25 -7.70 -1.69
C PHE A 201 19.68 -7.33 -3.06
N GLU A 202 18.93 -8.24 -3.66
CA GLU A 202 18.16 -7.95 -4.88
C GLU A 202 17.15 -6.82 -4.60
N ALA A 203 17.15 -5.78 -5.44
CA ALA A 203 16.20 -4.66 -5.40
C ALA A 203 16.15 -3.86 -4.07
N ALA A 204 17.26 -3.72 -3.35
CA ALA A 204 17.30 -3.08 -2.02
C ALA A 204 16.71 -1.65 -1.94
N PHE A 205 16.70 -0.93 -3.06
CA PHE A 205 16.20 0.45 -3.15
C PHE A 205 15.34 0.72 -4.39
N ASP A 206 14.85 -0.31 -5.06
CA ASP A 206 14.10 -0.11 -6.29
C ASP A 206 12.80 0.63 -5.99
N LYS A 207 12.67 1.82 -6.60
CA LYS A 207 11.42 2.55 -6.58
C LYS A 207 10.44 1.79 -7.46
N SER A 208 9.46 1.14 -6.85
CA SER A 208 8.30 0.65 -7.58
C SER A 208 7.60 1.83 -8.25
N ASP A 209 7.46 1.80 -9.56
CA ASP A 209 6.74 2.85 -10.32
C ASP A 209 5.26 2.94 -9.94
N VAL A 210 4.72 1.87 -9.36
CA VAL A 210 3.35 1.79 -8.88
C VAL A 210 3.34 1.54 -7.38
N SER A 211 2.64 2.40 -6.65
CA SER A 211 2.44 2.30 -5.22
C SER A 211 0.98 1.98 -4.91
N ILE A 212 0.72 0.98 -4.06
CA ILE A 212 -0.65 0.66 -3.63
C ILE A 212 -0.97 1.49 -2.39
N TYR A 213 -1.98 2.36 -2.49
CA TYR A 213 -2.46 3.17 -1.39
C TYR A 213 -3.98 3.04 -1.30
N LEU A 214 -4.49 2.57 -0.16
CA LEU A 214 -5.93 2.35 0.08
C LEU A 214 -6.61 1.49 -1.01
N GLY A 215 -5.89 0.54 -1.59
CA GLY A 215 -6.40 -0.32 -2.67
C GLY A 215 -6.30 0.30 -4.07
N CYS A 216 -5.89 1.57 -4.19
CA CYS A 216 -5.60 2.25 -5.45
C CYS A 216 -4.15 2.04 -5.85
N ALA A 217 -3.91 1.75 -7.12
CA ALA A 217 -2.57 1.58 -7.67
C ALA A 217 -2.13 2.89 -8.33
N LEU A 218 -1.27 3.65 -7.66
CA LEU A 218 -0.87 4.98 -8.07
C LEU A 218 0.49 4.91 -8.79
N ASP A 219 0.50 5.31 -10.06
CA ASP A 219 1.73 5.56 -10.82
C ASP A 219 2.38 6.87 -10.33
N ASN A 220 3.71 6.95 -10.36
CA ASN A 220 4.49 8.18 -10.21
C ASN A 220 4.00 9.35 -11.08
N LYS A 221 3.39 9.07 -12.25
CA LYS A 221 2.80 10.09 -13.13
C LYS A 221 1.31 10.32 -12.88
N LEU A 222 0.74 9.66 -11.86
CA LEU A 222 -0.71 9.60 -11.57
C LEU A 222 -1.53 9.22 -12.81
N LYS A 223 -0.95 8.42 -13.70
CA LYS A 223 -1.65 7.83 -14.84
C LYS A 223 -2.45 6.64 -14.31
N TRP A 224 -3.77 6.78 -14.27
CA TRP A 224 -4.70 5.76 -13.77
C TRP A 224 -4.76 4.47 -14.61
N THR A 225 -3.92 4.34 -15.65
CA THR A 225 -3.90 3.19 -16.57
C THR A 225 -3.58 1.88 -15.84
N LYS A 226 -2.54 1.87 -15.01
CA LYS A 226 -2.15 0.68 -14.22
C LYS A 226 -3.22 0.30 -13.19
N HIS A 227 -3.89 1.31 -12.61
CA HIS A 227 -5.03 1.06 -11.74
C HIS A 227 -6.21 0.46 -12.51
N ALA A 228 -6.56 1.03 -13.66
CA ALA A 228 -7.64 0.55 -14.51
C ALA A 228 -7.39 -0.91 -14.96
N GLU A 229 -6.18 -1.23 -15.41
CA GLU A 229 -5.76 -2.61 -15.73
C GLU A 229 -5.96 -3.54 -14.54
N LEU A 230 -5.57 -3.11 -13.34
CA LEU A 230 -5.72 -3.89 -12.11
C LEU A 230 -7.19 -4.08 -11.72
N VAL A 231 -8.03 -3.04 -11.83
CA VAL A 231 -9.47 -3.11 -11.58
C VAL A 231 -10.14 -4.06 -12.56
N VAL A 232 -9.84 -3.94 -13.86
CA VAL A 232 -10.35 -4.83 -14.90
C VAL A 232 -9.92 -6.27 -14.65
N SER A 233 -8.66 -6.52 -14.26
CA SER A 233 -8.18 -7.87 -13.96
C SER A 233 -8.91 -8.49 -12.75
N LYS A 234 -9.19 -7.70 -11.70
CA LYS A 234 -9.98 -8.13 -10.54
C LYS A 234 -11.42 -8.43 -10.93
N ALA A 235 -12.03 -7.58 -11.76
CA ALA A 235 -13.38 -7.78 -12.27
C ALA A 235 -13.47 -9.06 -13.13
N ARG A 236 -12.54 -9.29 -14.06
CA ARG A 236 -12.52 -10.50 -14.90
C ARG A 236 -12.38 -11.79 -14.08
N LYS A 237 -11.55 -11.79 -13.03
CA LYS A 237 -11.41 -12.95 -12.13
C LYS A 237 -12.74 -13.24 -11.41
N ARG A 238 -13.40 -12.22 -10.89
CA ARG A 238 -14.73 -12.34 -10.25
C ARG A 238 -15.79 -12.81 -11.25
N LEU A 239 -15.79 -12.26 -12.46
CA LEU A 239 -16.69 -12.66 -13.54
C LEU A 239 -16.47 -14.12 -13.94
N SER A 240 -15.23 -14.60 -13.97
CA SER A 240 -14.91 -15.99 -14.30
C SER A 240 -15.46 -16.96 -13.25
N ILE A 241 -15.42 -16.57 -11.98
CA ILE A 241 -16.05 -17.33 -10.88
C ILE A 241 -17.58 -17.30 -11.05
N LEU A 242 -18.16 -16.13 -11.25
CA LEU A 242 -19.61 -15.99 -11.47
C LEU A 242 -20.10 -16.84 -12.63
N LYS A 243 -19.44 -16.78 -13.80
CA LYS A 243 -19.75 -17.62 -14.97
C LYS A 243 -19.70 -19.12 -14.66
N ARG A 244 -18.84 -19.53 -13.73
CA ARG A 244 -18.71 -20.93 -13.31
C ARG A 244 -19.79 -21.33 -12.31
N LEU A 245 -20.25 -20.41 -11.46
CA LEU A 245 -21.34 -20.63 -10.51
C LEU A 245 -22.72 -20.60 -11.19
N THR A 246 -22.88 -19.80 -12.23
CA THR A 246 -24.14 -19.62 -12.99
C THR A 246 -24.27 -20.59 -14.16
N GLY A 247 -23.47 -21.65 -14.22
CA GLY A 247 -23.51 -22.60 -15.33
C GLY A 247 -24.84 -23.37 -15.37
N VAL A 248 -25.53 -23.34 -16.50
CA VAL A 248 -26.85 -23.98 -16.70
C VAL A 248 -26.86 -25.51 -16.51
N LYS A 249 -25.72 -26.20 -16.71
CA LYS A 249 -25.62 -27.65 -16.57
C LYS A 249 -25.04 -28.14 -15.23
N TRP A 250 -24.26 -27.31 -14.53
CA TRP A 250 -23.51 -27.65 -13.31
C TRP A 250 -23.32 -26.40 -12.42
N GLY A 251 -24.43 -25.73 -12.05
CA GLY A 251 -24.44 -24.44 -11.37
C GLY A 251 -24.96 -24.51 -9.94
N CYS A 252 -24.64 -23.49 -9.13
CA CYS A 252 -25.11 -23.40 -7.75
C CYS A 252 -26.61 -23.08 -7.66
N ASN A 253 -27.25 -23.54 -6.59
CA ASN A 253 -28.63 -23.23 -6.25
C ASN A 253 -28.88 -21.70 -6.24
N ARG A 254 -30.10 -21.28 -6.62
CA ARG A 254 -30.59 -19.90 -6.67
C ARG A 254 -30.31 -19.11 -5.38
N ASP A 255 -30.47 -19.71 -4.21
CA ASP A 255 -30.23 -19.03 -2.93
C ASP A 255 -28.75 -18.74 -2.70
N THR A 256 -27.89 -19.68 -3.10
CA THR A 256 -26.43 -19.53 -3.09
C THR A 256 -26.00 -18.45 -4.08
N LEU A 257 -26.58 -18.42 -5.29
CA LEU A 257 -26.34 -17.38 -6.29
C LEU A 257 -26.78 -15.99 -5.83
N ASN A 258 -27.96 -15.87 -5.23
CA ASN A 258 -28.48 -14.60 -4.72
C ASN A 258 -27.64 -14.07 -3.54
N THR A 259 -27.22 -14.96 -2.64
CA THR A 259 -26.31 -14.64 -1.53
C THR A 259 -24.94 -14.20 -2.04
N THR A 260 -24.41 -14.90 -3.05
CA THR A 260 -23.14 -14.57 -3.71
C THR A 260 -23.20 -13.22 -4.43
N TYR A 261 -24.28 -12.95 -5.17
CA TYR A 261 -24.50 -11.66 -5.84
C TYR A 261 -24.61 -10.52 -4.83
N LYS A 262 -25.44 -10.69 -3.79
CA LYS A 262 -25.61 -9.70 -2.72
C LYS A 262 -24.28 -9.41 -2.04
N THR A 263 -23.49 -10.43 -1.66
CA THR A 263 -22.18 -10.25 -1.03
C THR A 263 -21.16 -9.54 -1.93
N TYR A 264 -21.13 -9.83 -3.23
CA TYR A 264 -20.26 -9.10 -4.17
C TYR A 264 -20.70 -7.64 -4.38
N SER A 265 -22.00 -7.40 -4.46
CA SER A 265 -22.60 -6.05 -4.62
C SER A 265 -22.38 -5.17 -3.39
N THR A 266 -22.58 -5.71 -2.17
CA THR A 266 -22.30 -4.96 -0.92
C THR A 266 -20.80 -4.80 -0.67
N SER A 267 -19.96 -5.79 -1.00
CA SER A 267 -18.50 -5.63 -0.91
C SER A 267 -17.96 -4.53 -1.83
N SER A 268 -18.64 -4.25 -2.95
CA SER A 268 -18.30 -3.12 -3.82
C SER A 268 -18.70 -1.76 -3.24
N LYS A 269 -19.78 -1.71 -2.43
CA LYS A 269 -20.24 -0.48 -1.76
C LYS A 269 -19.44 -0.17 -0.49
N LEU A 270 -18.88 -1.19 0.17
CA LEU A 270 -18.01 -1.02 1.35
C LEU A 270 -16.59 -0.52 1.00
N LEU A 271 -16.28 -0.37 -0.30
CA LEU A 271 -15.00 0.16 -0.81
C LEU A 271 -15.09 1.62 -1.29
N GLN A 272 -16.23 2.30 -1.07
CA GLN A 272 -16.40 3.74 -1.26
C GLN A 272 -16.45 4.43 0.10
#